data_AF-A0A1X2ZLT9-F1
#
_entry.id   AF-A0A1X2ZLT9-F1
#
_cell.length_a   1.000
_cell.length_b   1.000
_cell.length_c   1.000
_cell.angle_alpha   90.00
_cell.angle_beta   90.00
_cell.angle_gamma   90.00
#
_symmetry.space_group_name_H-M   'P 1'
#
loop_
_entity.id
_entity.type
_entity.pdbx_description
1 polymer ?
#
loop_
_entity_poly.entity_id
_entity_poly.type
_entity_poly.pdbx_seq_one_letter_code
_entity_poly.pdbx_strand_id
1 'polypeptide(L)'
;MQLSWHWPWAFLAGVIVVLAVAGVTLLVAARHKTDDIESARTFSLDDDLNTESASRLFRQWRVLSRLAVILLVVALALATALVARPSTVDEGEEKASSRDIVLCLDVSGSALPYDREVIDTYRQLVDSFKGERIGLSIFNSTSRTVFPLTDDYELVSKQLDKASSILAGVESQDDIDKMKDSDYQAISDWLEGTQNRKESTSLIGDGVVSCAAMLPGFAYGNASADNAERQRAASIVLATDNVVSGKPTYTLDEALNLTKQAQITVDGLFSGPKQSEADETTQKFKSAIEAHHGVFLTQSNGASVSSLVKEIESRRNHENESSNKAAMVDAPGWWTLALAIVLMVWLALAWRLRR
;
A
#
# COMPACT_ATOMS: atom_id res chain seq x y z
N MET A 1 -10.14 -2.78 -9.54
CA MET A 1 -9.45 -3.98 -10.06
C MET A 1 -8.92 -3.69 -11.46
N GLN A 2 -7.64 -3.37 -11.58
CA GLN A 2 -6.97 -3.29 -12.88
C GLN A 2 -6.40 -4.68 -13.19
N LEU A 3 -6.80 -5.27 -14.32
CA LEU A 3 -6.26 -6.56 -14.77
C LEU A 3 -5.02 -6.27 -15.62
N SER A 4 -3.83 -6.66 -15.14
CA SER A 4 -2.58 -6.58 -15.91
C SER A 4 -2.17 -7.99 -16.33
N TRP A 5 -1.75 -8.14 -17.60
CA TRP A 5 -1.36 -9.43 -18.16
C TRP A 5 0.17 -9.57 -18.10
N HIS A 6 0.66 -10.59 -17.42
CA HIS A 6 2.10 -10.78 -17.17
C HIS A 6 2.88 -11.04 -18.48
N TRP A 7 2.28 -11.73 -19.45
CA TRP A 7 2.88 -12.08 -20.74
C TRP A 7 1.92 -11.74 -21.89
N PRO A 8 1.80 -10.47 -22.30
CA PRO A 8 0.91 -10.07 -23.39
C PRO A 8 1.23 -10.80 -24.71
N TRP A 9 2.50 -11.16 -24.90
CA TRP A 9 2.98 -11.95 -26.04
C TRP A 9 2.51 -13.41 -26.01
N ALA A 10 2.38 -14.01 -24.82
CA ALA A 10 1.84 -15.36 -24.68
C ALA A 10 0.34 -15.41 -25.00
N PHE A 11 -0.40 -14.35 -24.64
CA PHE A 11 -1.79 -14.19 -25.07
C PHE A 11 -1.91 -14.07 -26.58
N LEU A 12 -1.10 -13.21 -27.22
CA LEU A 12 -1.07 -13.07 -28.68
C LEU A 12 -0.70 -14.38 -29.38
N ALA A 13 0.31 -15.10 -28.89
CA ALA A 13 0.69 -16.40 -29.43
C ALA A 13 -0.44 -17.44 -29.26
N GLY A 14 -1.12 -17.46 -28.11
CA GLY A 14 -2.27 -18.31 -27.86
C GLY A 14 -3.44 -18.03 -28.80
N VAL A 15 -3.75 -16.75 -29.06
CA VAL A 15 -4.79 -16.35 -30.02
C VAL A 15 -4.44 -16.80 -31.43
N ILE A 16 -3.17 -16.67 -31.86
CA ILE A 16 -2.72 -17.13 -33.17
C ILE A 16 -2.90 -18.66 -33.32
N VAL A 17 -2.55 -19.43 -32.29
CA VAL A 17 -2.72 -20.90 -32.31
C VAL A 17 -4.20 -21.29 -32.39
N VAL A 18 -5.07 -20.63 -31.62
CA VAL A 18 -6.52 -20.85 -31.67
C VAL A 18 -7.09 -20.55 -33.06
N LEU A 19 -6.69 -19.42 -33.66
CA LEU A 19 -7.11 -19.04 -35.01
C LEU A 19 -6.58 -20.00 -36.08
N ALA A 20 -5.35 -20.50 -35.93
CA ALA A 20 -4.78 -21.50 -36.84
C ALA A 20 -5.56 -22.82 -36.79
N VAL A 21 -5.90 -23.32 -35.59
CA VAL A 21 -6.69 -24.54 -35.42
C VAL A 21 -8.12 -24.37 -35.96
N ALA A 22 -8.75 -23.23 -35.68
CA ALA A 22 -10.07 -22.90 -36.23
C ALA A 22 -10.04 -22.77 -37.76
N GLY A 23 -8.99 -22.16 -38.32
CA GLY A 23 -8.78 -22.03 -39.75
C GLY A 23 -8.59 -23.37 -40.45
N VAL A 24 -7.74 -24.25 -39.90
CA VAL A 24 -7.51 -25.60 -40.44
C VAL A 24 -8.79 -26.43 -40.40
N THR A 25 -9.54 -26.41 -39.30
CA THR A 25 -10.80 -27.16 -39.18
C THR A 25 -11.87 -26.66 -40.16
N LEU A 26 -11.99 -25.33 -40.36
CA LEU A 26 -12.87 -24.75 -41.36
C LEU A 26 -12.43 -25.09 -42.79
N LEU A 27 -11.14 -25.08 -43.09
CA LEU A 27 -10.59 -25.38 -44.41
C LEU A 27 -10.79 -26.85 -44.78
N VAL A 28 -10.59 -27.77 -43.84
CA VAL A 28 -10.91 -29.20 -44.03
C VAL A 28 -12.41 -29.40 -44.24
N ALA A 29 -13.25 -28.72 -43.45
CA ALA A 29 -14.70 -28.79 -43.62
C ALA A 29 -15.19 -28.18 -44.95
N ALA A 30 -14.54 -27.12 -45.43
CA ALA A 30 -14.83 -26.50 -46.72
C ALA A 30 -14.37 -27.38 -47.89
N ARG A 31 -13.17 -27.97 -47.81
CA ARG A 31 -12.63 -28.88 -48.83
C ARG A 31 -13.53 -30.09 -49.06
N HIS A 32 -14.01 -30.71 -47.98
CA HIS A 32 -14.99 -31.80 -48.09
C HIS A 32 -16.30 -31.39 -48.77
N LYS A 33 -16.67 -30.11 -48.70
CA LYS A 33 -17.90 -29.59 -49.33
C LYS A 33 -17.72 -29.30 -50.82
N THR A 34 -16.50 -28.98 -51.26
CA THR A 34 -16.15 -28.77 -52.67
C THR A 34 -15.91 -30.07 -53.44
N ASP A 35 -15.35 -31.11 -52.80
CA ASP A 35 -15.19 -32.43 -53.44
C ASP A 35 -16.54 -33.06 -53.83
N ASP A 36 -17.61 -32.74 -53.09
CA ASP A 36 -18.99 -33.15 -53.37
C ASP A 36 -19.62 -32.43 -54.59
N ILE A 37 -19.04 -31.32 -55.07
CA ILE A 37 -19.62 -30.48 -56.13
C ILE A 37 -18.99 -30.75 -57.50
N GLU A 38 -17.74 -31.25 -57.55
CA GLU A 38 -16.99 -31.46 -58.80
C GLU A 38 -16.84 -32.93 -59.24
N SER A 39 -17.18 -33.90 -58.38
CA SER A 39 -17.17 -35.31 -58.75
C SER A 39 -18.52 -35.74 -59.34
N ALA A 40 -18.50 -36.46 -60.47
CA ALA A 40 -19.69 -37.03 -61.09
C ALA A 40 -20.48 -37.84 -60.05
N ARG A 41 -21.81 -37.64 -59.93
CA ARG A 41 -22.67 -38.42 -59.01
C ARG A 41 -22.50 -39.91 -59.28
N THR A 42 -21.70 -40.57 -58.47
CA THR A 42 -21.61 -42.03 -58.42
C THR A 42 -22.60 -42.49 -57.35
N PHE A 43 -23.66 -43.19 -57.75
CA PHE A 43 -24.52 -43.89 -56.81
C PHE A 43 -23.70 -45.02 -56.18
N SER A 44 -23.32 -44.85 -54.91
CA SER A 44 -22.66 -45.89 -54.13
C SER A 44 -23.72 -46.72 -53.39
N LEU A 45 -23.37 -47.96 -53.02
CA LEU A 45 -24.26 -48.83 -52.23
C LEU A 45 -24.64 -48.19 -50.87
N ASP A 46 -23.82 -47.26 -50.37
CA ASP A 46 -24.07 -46.48 -49.15
C ASP A 46 -25.27 -45.51 -49.29
N ASP A 47 -25.50 -44.98 -50.49
CA ASP A 47 -26.65 -44.09 -50.74
C ASP A 47 -27.99 -44.85 -50.75
N ASP A 48 -27.97 -46.14 -51.10
CA ASP A 48 -29.14 -47.02 -51.09
C ASP A 48 -29.43 -47.59 -49.68
N LEU A 49 -28.39 -47.70 -48.84
CA LEU A 49 -28.49 -48.12 -47.43
C LEU A 49 -28.81 -46.96 -46.47
N ASN A 50 -28.80 -45.72 -46.95
CA ASN A 50 -29.17 -44.51 -46.21
C ASN A 50 -30.69 -44.41 -45.97
N THR A 51 -31.21 -45.32 -45.14
CA THR A 51 -32.55 -45.22 -44.54
C THR A 51 -32.72 -43.89 -43.78
N GLU A 52 -33.96 -43.44 -43.54
CA GLU A 52 -34.22 -42.22 -42.76
C GLU A 52 -33.56 -42.24 -41.37
N SER A 53 -33.38 -43.42 -40.77
CA SER A 53 -32.70 -43.60 -39.48
C SER A 53 -31.18 -43.44 -39.60
N ALA A 54 -30.54 -44.03 -40.61
CA ALA A 54 -29.10 -43.91 -40.84
C ALA A 54 -28.68 -42.46 -41.13
N SER A 55 -29.45 -41.75 -41.97
CA SER A 55 -29.20 -40.34 -42.27
C SER A 55 -29.39 -39.43 -41.04
N ARG A 56 -30.35 -39.73 -40.14
CA ARG A 56 -30.52 -39.02 -38.86
C ARG A 56 -29.35 -39.27 -37.91
N LEU A 57 -28.89 -40.51 -37.77
CA LEU A 57 -27.72 -40.86 -36.95
C LEU A 57 -26.43 -40.22 -37.48
N PHE A 58 -26.25 -40.17 -38.80
CA PHE A 58 -25.10 -39.53 -39.42
C PHE A 58 -25.11 -38.00 -39.25
N ARG A 59 -26.29 -37.36 -39.34
CA ARG A 59 -26.46 -35.93 -38.99
C ARG A 59 -26.16 -35.68 -37.52
N GLN A 60 -26.66 -36.52 -36.61
CA GLN A 60 -26.37 -36.42 -35.18
C GLN A 60 -24.87 -36.58 -34.90
N TRP A 61 -24.22 -37.55 -35.54
CA TRP A 61 -22.77 -37.76 -35.43
C TRP A 61 -21.97 -36.55 -35.93
N ARG A 62 -22.33 -35.98 -37.08
CA ARG A 62 -21.71 -34.74 -37.59
C ARG A 62 -21.91 -33.55 -36.65
N VAL A 63 -23.10 -33.40 -36.06
CA VAL A 63 -23.39 -32.31 -35.11
C VAL A 63 -22.60 -32.48 -33.82
N LEU A 64 -22.58 -33.68 -33.24
CA LEU A 64 -21.82 -34.01 -32.03
C LEU A 64 -20.32 -33.87 -32.26
N SER A 65 -19.81 -34.27 -33.43
CA SER A 65 -18.41 -34.12 -33.82
C SER A 65 -18.02 -32.63 -33.93
N ARG A 66 -18.84 -31.80 -34.58
CA ARG A 66 -18.63 -30.34 -34.63
C ARG A 66 -18.65 -29.70 -33.23
N LEU A 67 -19.58 -30.12 -32.38
CA LEU A 67 -19.70 -29.62 -31.02
C LEU A 67 -18.47 -30.02 -30.17
N ALA A 68 -17.95 -31.23 -30.34
CA ALA A 68 -16.71 -31.68 -29.70
C ALA A 68 -15.49 -30.85 -30.16
N VAL A 69 -15.39 -30.51 -31.45
CA VAL A 69 -14.32 -29.64 -31.97
C VAL A 69 -14.43 -28.23 -31.37
N ILE A 70 -15.64 -27.65 -31.31
CA ILE A 70 -15.87 -26.32 -30.72
C ILE A 70 -15.46 -26.30 -29.25
N LEU A 71 -15.86 -27.30 -28.46
CA LEU A 71 -15.49 -27.38 -27.04
C LEU A 71 -13.97 -27.51 -26.85
N LEU A 72 -13.27 -28.21 -27.75
CA LEU A 72 -11.82 -28.32 -27.70
C LEU A 72 -11.13 -26.99 -27.99
N VAL A 73 -11.66 -26.21 -28.93
CA VAL A 73 -11.19 -24.84 -29.20
C VAL A 73 -11.44 -23.92 -28.01
N VAL A 74 -12.60 -24.03 -27.36
CA VAL A 74 -12.92 -23.26 -26.13
C VAL A 74 -12.00 -23.66 -24.98
N ALA A 75 -11.74 -24.94 -24.78
CA ALA A 75 -10.79 -25.42 -23.76
C ALA A 75 -9.38 -24.88 -24.01
N LEU A 76 -8.94 -24.87 -25.28
CA LEU A 76 -7.64 -24.31 -25.66
C LEU A 76 -7.56 -22.80 -25.38
N ALA A 77 -8.61 -22.05 -25.69
CA ALA A 77 -8.68 -20.61 -25.40
C ALA A 77 -8.69 -20.31 -23.89
N LEU A 78 -9.37 -21.14 -23.10
CA LEU A 78 -9.34 -21.03 -21.63
C LEU A 78 -7.94 -21.37 -21.10
N ALA A 79 -7.31 -22.43 -21.59
CA ALA A 79 -5.96 -22.80 -21.19
C ALA A 79 -4.93 -21.70 -21.51
N THR A 80 -5.02 -21.07 -22.69
CA THR A 80 -4.13 -19.94 -23.04
C THR A 80 -4.38 -18.72 -22.16
N ALA A 81 -5.64 -18.44 -21.81
CA ALA A 81 -5.98 -17.37 -20.86
C ALA A 81 -5.40 -17.64 -19.46
N LEU A 82 -5.44 -18.89 -18.97
CA LEU A 82 -4.80 -19.26 -17.69
C LEU A 82 -3.26 -19.18 -17.75
N VAL A 83 -2.65 -19.61 -18.86
CA VAL A 83 -1.19 -19.53 -19.07
C VAL A 83 -0.72 -18.07 -19.09
N ALA A 84 -1.57 -17.16 -19.56
CA ALA A 84 -1.28 -15.73 -19.53
C ALA A 84 -1.32 -15.12 -18.12
N ARG A 85 -1.64 -15.92 -17.09
CA ARG A 85 -1.59 -15.59 -15.67
C ARG A 85 -2.32 -14.28 -15.38
N PRO A 86 -3.67 -14.30 -15.34
CA PRO A 86 -4.42 -13.16 -14.87
C PRO A 86 -4.02 -12.92 -13.41
N SER A 87 -3.23 -11.88 -13.18
CA SER A 87 -2.80 -11.49 -11.85
C SER A 87 -3.67 -10.35 -11.34
N THR A 88 -3.85 -10.34 -10.03
CA THR A 88 -4.35 -9.17 -9.31
C THR A 88 -3.20 -8.61 -8.50
N VAL A 89 -3.14 -7.29 -8.38
CA VAL A 89 -2.28 -6.65 -7.39
C VAL A 89 -2.88 -6.97 -6.02
N ASP A 90 -2.13 -7.69 -5.19
CA ASP A 90 -2.51 -7.89 -3.79
C ASP A 90 -1.99 -6.70 -2.99
N GLU A 91 -2.90 -5.80 -2.61
CA GLU A 91 -2.58 -4.63 -1.78
C GLU A 91 -1.99 -5.04 -0.41
N GLY A 92 -2.17 -6.30 0.02
CA GLY A 92 -1.60 -6.83 1.26
C GLY A 92 -0.09 -7.13 1.22
N GLU A 93 0.47 -7.47 0.06
CA GLU A 93 1.92 -7.72 -0.14
C GLU A 93 2.70 -6.50 -0.65
N GLU A 94 2.02 -5.36 -0.88
CA GLU A 94 2.61 -4.04 -1.14
C GLU A 94 3.46 -3.50 0.05
N LYS A 95 3.64 -4.30 1.10
CA LYS A 95 4.41 -4.01 2.31
C LYS A 95 5.93 -4.09 2.15
N ALA A 96 6.46 -4.53 1.01
CA ALA A 96 7.90 -4.80 0.87
C ALA A 96 8.78 -3.53 0.74
N SER A 97 8.22 -2.40 0.30
CA SER A 97 8.95 -1.13 0.18
C SER A 97 8.15 0.04 0.76
N SER A 98 7.81 -0.05 2.05
CA SER A 98 7.02 0.96 2.73
C SER A 98 7.84 1.77 3.74
N ARG A 99 7.63 3.08 3.77
CA ARG A 99 8.40 4.07 4.56
C ARG A 99 8.27 3.81 6.07
N ASP A 100 9.28 4.21 6.83
CA ASP A 100 9.22 4.32 8.28
C ASP A 100 8.92 5.77 8.69
N ILE A 101 7.87 5.99 9.48
CA ILE A 101 7.44 7.31 9.95
C ILE A 101 7.49 7.34 11.47
N VAL A 102 8.22 8.30 12.04
CA VAL A 102 8.21 8.54 13.49
C VAL A 102 7.50 9.86 13.76
N LEU A 103 6.42 9.79 14.53
CA LEU A 103 5.71 10.92 15.09
C LEU A 103 6.45 11.35 16.35
N CYS A 104 6.84 12.62 16.42
CA CYS A 104 7.56 13.20 17.55
C CYS A 104 6.72 14.31 18.14
N LEU A 105 6.36 14.18 19.41
CA LEU A 105 5.48 15.12 20.08
C LEU A 105 6.19 15.75 21.26
N ASP A 106 6.27 17.07 21.25
CA ASP A 106 6.73 17.88 22.37
C ASP A 106 5.63 17.96 23.42
N VAL A 107 5.82 17.30 24.56
CA VAL A 107 4.88 17.29 25.69
C VAL A 107 5.29 18.26 26.79
N SER A 108 6.05 19.30 26.44
CA SER A 108 6.39 20.38 27.37
C SER A 108 5.19 21.22 27.74
N GLY A 109 5.25 21.90 28.88
CA GLY A 109 4.11 22.65 29.42
C GLY A 109 3.58 23.76 28.50
N SER A 110 4.37 24.26 27.55
CA SER A 110 3.94 25.27 26.58
C SER A 110 3.23 24.68 25.36
N ALA A 111 3.56 23.45 24.97
CA ALA A 111 2.94 22.72 23.85
C ALA A 111 1.73 21.87 24.29
N LEU A 112 1.72 21.38 25.53
CA LEU A 112 0.73 20.45 26.06
C LEU A 112 -0.75 20.84 25.81
N PRO A 113 -1.16 22.12 25.93
CA PRO A 113 -2.55 22.53 25.65
C PRO A 113 -2.98 22.31 24.18
N TYR A 114 -2.03 22.24 23.25
CA TYR A 114 -2.28 22.07 21.81
C TYR A 114 -2.07 20.63 21.33
N ASP A 115 -1.51 19.76 22.18
CA ASP A 115 -1.16 18.39 21.81
C ASP A 115 -2.37 17.55 21.39
N ARG A 116 -3.58 17.83 21.90
CA ARG A 116 -4.80 17.12 21.43
C ARG A 116 -5.02 17.35 19.93
N GLU A 117 -4.95 18.60 19.48
CA GLU A 117 -5.14 18.95 18.07
C GLU A 117 -4.03 18.38 17.18
N VAL A 118 -2.80 18.29 17.72
CA VAL A 118 -1.68 17.61 17.07
C VAL A 118 -1.94 16.11 16.93
N ILE A 119 -2.40 15.44 17.99
CA ILE A 119 -2.74 14.01 17.95
C ILE A 119 -3.86 13.76 16.94
N ASP A 120 -4.87 14.64 16.86
CA ASP A 120 -5.95 14.52 15.88
C ASP A 120 -5.42 14.68 14.44
N THR A 121 -4.42 15.56 14.24
CA THR A 121 -3.68 15.66 12.97
C THR A 121 -2.91 14.38 12.64
N TYR A 122 -2.23 13.78 13.64
CA TYR A 122 -1.55 12.50 13.48
C TYR A 122 -2.51 11.37 13.12
N ARG A 123 -3.71 11.33 13.69
CA ARG A 123 -4.75 10.36 13.31
C ARG A 123 -5.12 10.49 11.84
N GLN A 124 -5.37 11.72 11.37
CA GLN A 124 -5.69 11.96 9.96
C GLN A 124 -4.55 11.54 9.01
N LEU A 125 -3.29 11.72 9.43
CA LEU A 125 -2.13 11.23 8.69
C LEU A 125 -2.11 9.70 8.63
N VAL A 126 -2.26 9.03 9.78
CA VAL A 126 -2.24 7.56 9.89
C VAL A 126 -3.34 6.92 9.05
N ASP A 127 -4.55 7.49 9.03
CA ASP A 127 -5.67 6.98 8.23
C ASP A 127 -5.38 6.93 6.73
N SER A 128 -4.57 7.90 6.27
CA SER A 128 -4.18 8.06 4.87
C SER A 128 -3.01 7.15 4.47
N PHE A 129 -2.23 6.67 5.43
CA PHE A 129 -1.09 5.79 5.19
C PHE A 129 -1.54 4.34 4.93
N LYS A 130 -0.78 3.66 4.08
CA LYS A 130 -1.01 2.27 3.63
C LYS A 130 0.34 1.57 3.46
N GLY A 131 0.64 0.71 4.42
CA GLY A 131 1.82 -0.16 4.40
C GLY A 131 3.02 0.37 5.17
N GLU A 132 3.08 1.67 5.50
CA GLU A 132 4.14 2.28 6.32
C GLU A 132 4.20 1.71 7.74
N ARG A 133 5.38 1.76 8.34
CA ARG A 133 5.55 1.52 9.79
C ARG A 133 5.55 2.85 10.51
N ILE A 134 4.82 2.92 11.61
CA ILE A 134 4.59 4.15 12.36
C ILE A 134 5.05 3.95 13.79
N GLY A 135 5.80 4.92 14.32
CA GLY A 135 6.20 4.99 15.72
C GLY A 135 5.79 6.33 16.31
N LEU A 136 5.59 6.39 17.63
CA LEU A 136 5.35 7.65 18.35
C LEU A 136 6.32 7.76 19.52
N SER A 137 7.02 8.88 19.58
CA SER A 137 7.87 9.28 20.70
C SER A 137 7.40 10.63 21.24
N ILE A 138 7.30 10.71 22.56
CA ILE A 138 7.03 11.97 23.27
C ILE A 138 8.32 12.45 23.93
N PHE A 139 8.55 13.76 23.96
CA PHE A 139 9.72 14.32 24.61
C PHE A 139 9.41 15.59 25.39
N ASN A 140 10.20 15.84 26.42
CA ASN A 140 10.25 17.12 27.12
C ASN A 140 11.69 17.36 27.59
N SER A 141 12.01 16.93 28.81
CA SER A 141 13.37 16.93 29.36
C SER A 141 14.15 15.66 28.98
N THR A 142 13.39 14.58 28.76
CA THR A 142 13.81 13.28 28.28
C THR A 142 12.74 12.76 27.31
N SER A 143 13.10 11.77 26.50
CA SER A 143 12.26 11.16 25.49
C SER A 143 11.74 9.79 25.92
N ARG A 144 10.50 9.47 25.58
CA ARG A 144 9.88 8.16 25.79
C ARG A 144 9.12 7.72 24.55
N THR A 145 9.36 6.48 24.13
CA THR A 145 8.57 5.83 23.09
C THR A 145 7.21 5.41 23.64
N VAL A 146 6.13 5.89 23.03
CA VAL A 146 4.74 5.50 23.35
C VAL A 146 4.44 4.14 22.70
N PHE A 147 4.78 4.01 21.42
CA PHE A 147 4.80 2.73 20.71
C PHE A 147 5.96 2.69 19.70
N PRO A 148 6.63 1.53 19.54
CA PRO A 148 7.73 1.38 18.58
C PRO A 148 7.21 1.37 17.14
N LEU A 149 8.12 1.43 16.17
CA LEU A 149 7.78 1.29 14.75
C LEU A 149 7.03 -0.03 14.50
N THR A 150 5.78 0.10 14.03
CA THR A 150 4.89 -1.03 13.75
C THR A 150 4.02 -0.75 12.53
N ASP A 151 3.64 -1.80 11.79
CA ASP A 151 2.61 -1.75 10.74
C ASP A 151 1.22 -2.15 11.26
N ASP A 152 1.05 -2.32 12.57
CA ASP A 152 -0.24 -2.57 13.22
C ASP A 152 -1.02 -1.26 13.40
N TYR A 153 -1.79 -0.90 12.38
CA TYR A 153 -2.62 0.31 12.38
C TYR A 153 -3.72 0.28 13.45
N GLU A 154 -4.18 -0.90 13.88
CA GLU A 154 -5.17 -1.00 14.95
C GLU A 154 -4.55 -0.60 16.29
N LEU A 155 -3.33 -1.09 16.56
CA LEU A 155 -2.56 -0.67 17.73
C LEU A 155 -2.27 0.82 17.69
N VAL A 156 -1.78 1.36 16.56
CA VAL A 156 -1.47 2.79 16.40
C VAL A 156 -2.70 3.65 16.68
N SER A 157 -3.83 3.34 16.03
CA SER A 157 -5.07 4.08 16.20
C SER A 157 -5.54 4.05 17.66
N LYS A 158 -5.51 2.88 18.30
CA LYS A 158 -5.89 2.73 19.71
C LYS A 158 -5.01 3.55 20.66
N GLN A 159 -3.71 3.64 20.40
CA GLN A 159 -2.80 4.44 21.23
C GLN A 159 -3.01 5.94 21.01
N LEU A 160 -3.23 6.39 19.77
CA LEU A 160 -3.56 7.78 19.48
C LEU A 160 -4.92 8.19 20.05
N ASP A 161 -5.92 7.32 20.00
CA ASP A 161 -7.23 7.51 20.65
C ASP A 161 -7.08 7.68 22.16
N LYS A 162 -6.27 6.81 22.78
CA LYS A 162 -5.98 6.89 24.21
C LYS A 162 -5.28 8.20 24.55
N ALA A 163 -4.29 8.63 23.76
CA ALA A 163 -3.58 9.89 23.96
C ALA A 163 -4.53 11.09 23.84
N SER A 164 -5.34 11.15 22.77
CA SER A 164 -6.35 12.20 22.55
C SER A 164 -7.34 12.28 23.71
N SER A 165 -7.82 11.13 24.21
CA SER A 165 -8.74 11.08 25.35
C SER A 165 -8.12 11.54 26.67
N ILE A 166 -6.84 11.26 26.91
CA ILE A 166 -6.13 11.67 28.14
C ILE A 166 -5.87 13.18 28.10
N LEU A 167 -5.51 13.71 26.93
CA LEU A 167 -5.13 15.12 26.74
C LEU A 167 -6.34 16.05 26.57
N ALA A 168 -7.55 15.53 26.40
CA ALA A 168 -8.76 16.35 26.25
C ALA A 168 -9.04 17.27 27.46
N GLY A 169 -8.50 16.96 28.64
CA GLY A 169 -8.71 17.75 29.85
C GLY A 169 -7.69 18.87 30.11
N VAL A 170 -6.64 19.02 29.27
CA VAL A 170 -5.55 19.99 29.51
C VAL A 170 -5.55 21.17 28.53
N GLU A 171 -6.64 21.37 27.78
CA GLU A 171 -6.74 22.41 26.76
C GLU A 171 -6.80 23.82 27.36
N SER A 172 -7.41 23.97 28.55
CA SER A 172 -7.54 25.26 29.21
C SER A 172 -7.35 25.16 30.72
N GLN A 173 -6.98 26.29 31.35
CA GLN A 173 -6.85 26.37 32.81
C GLN A 173 -8.17 26.00 33.52
N ASP A 174 -9.31 26.37 32.93
CA ASP A 174 -10.64 26.03 33.45
C ASP A 174 -10.92 24.52 33.43
N ASP A 175 -10.36 23.79 32.48
CA ASP A 175 -10.48 22.32 32.38
C ASP A 175 -9.59 21.63 33.40
N ILE A 176 -8.37 22.16 33.59
CA ILE A 176 -7.42 21.71 34.62
C ILE A 176 -8.02 21.91 36.02
N ASP A 177 -8.63 23.06 36.28
CA ASP A 177 -9.21 23.38 37.59
C ASP A 177 -10.43 22.50 37.94
N LYS A 178 -11.13 21.97 36.93
CA LYS A 178 -12.29 21.08 37.09
C LYS A 178 -11.92 19.59 36.96
N MET A 179 -10.65 19.29 36.75
CA MET A 179 -10.16 17.95 36.50
C MET A 179 -10.30 17.07 37.75
N LYS A 180 -10.67 15.82 37.55
CA LYS A 180 -10.68 14.83 38.63
C LYS A 180 -9.26 14.36 38.89
N ASP A 181 -8.97 14.00 40.14
CA ASP A 181 -7.66 13.42 40.53
C ASP A 181 -7.28 12.21 39.67
N SER A 182 -8.25 11.41 39.23
CA SER A 182 -8.02 10.26 38.32
C SER A 182 -7.49 10.67 36.95
N ASP A 183 -7.99 11.77 36.42
CA ASP A 183 -7.65 12.24 35.08
C ASP A 183 -6.27 12.91 35.12
N TYR A 184 -5.99 13.65 36.20
CA TYR A 184 -4.66 14.20 36.48
C TYR A 184 -3.61 13.09 36.60
N GLN A 185 -3.92 12.02 37.33
CA GLN A 185 -3.01 10.87 37.45
C GLN A 185 -2.79 10.20 36.08
N ALA A 186 -3.82 10.04 35.26
CA ALA A 186 -3.68 9.47 33.92
C ALA A 186 -2.76 10.29 33.01
N ILE A 187 -2.82 11.62 33.08
CA ILE A 187 -1.90 12.52 32.37
C ILE A 187 -0.48 12.37 32.93
N SER A 188 -0.33 12.37 34.25
CA SER A 188 0.97 12.18 34.91
C SER A 188 1.62 10.85 34.51
N ASP A 189 0.86 9.75 34.50
CA ASP A 189 1.33 8.41 34.09
C ASP A 189 1.68 8.35 32.60
N TRP A 190 0.95 9.11 31.77
CA TRP A 190 1.25 9.20 30.34
C TRP A 190 2.53 10.00 30.08
N LEU A 191 2.75 11.10 30.81
CA LEU A 191 3.95 11.92 30.75
C LEU A 191 5.15 11.32 31.50
N GLU A 192 4.93 10.28 32.31
CA GLU A 192 5.97 9.63 33.10
C GLU A 192 7.15 9.20 32.20
N GLY A 193 8.37 9.49 32.65
CA GLY A 193 9.61 9.21 31.92
C GLY A 193 10.08 10.33 30.98
N THR A 194 9.31 11.40 30.79
CA THR A 194 9.72 12.58 29.99
C THR A 194 10.25 13.76 30.83
N GLN A 195 10.09 13.70 32.15
CA GLN A 195 10.39 14.80 33.10
C GLN A 195 11.59 14.49 34.03
N ASN A 196 12.52 13.64 33.60
CA ASN A 196 13.60 13.15 34.46
C ASN A 196 14.75 14.15 34.70
N ARG A 197 14.84 15.26 33.95
CA ARG A 197 15.83 16.32 34.19
C ARG A 197 15.16 17.55 34.81
N LYS A 198 15.64 17.94 36.00
CA LYS A 198 15.20 19.16 36.69
C LYS A 198 15.73 20.39 35.94
N GLU A 199 14.91 21.45 35.83
CA GLU A 199 15.29 22.73 35.21
C GLU A 199 15.60 22.68 33.70
N SER A 200 15.06 21.70 32.97
CA SER A 200 15.20 21.63 31.52
C SER A 200 13.91 21.10 30.91
N THR A 201 13.23 21.91 30.11
CA THR A 201 12.02 21.56 29.39
C THR A 201 12.20 21.87 27.91
N SER A 202 11.44 21.19 27.05
CA SER A 202 11.44 21.42 25.60
C SER A 202 12.83 21.27 24.97
N LEU A 203 13.52 20.16 25.25
CA LEU A 203 14.81 19.85 24.64
C LEU A 203 14.62 19.31 23.21
N ILE A 204 14.20 20.17 22.28
CA ILE A 204 13.72 19.81 20.95
C ILE A 204 14.77 19.06 20.13
N GLY A 205 16.01 19.56 20.08
CA GLY A 205 17.07 18.88 19.32
C GLY A 205 17.38 17.49 19.88
N ASP A 206 17.38 17.33 21.21
CA ASP A 206 17.53 16.02 21.87
C ASP A 206 16.33 15.11 21.55
N GLY A 207 15.12 15.66 21.50
CA GLY A 207 13.89 14.96 21.10
C GLY A 207 13.95 14.44 19.66
N VAL A 208 14.37 15.28 18.71
CA VAL A 208 14.55 14.90 17.30
C VAL A 208 15.58 13.79 17.14
N VAL A 209 16.73 13.88 17.83
CA VAL A 209 17.75 12.83 17.80
C VAL A 209 17.23 11.53 18.41
N SER A 210 16.46 11.59 19.50
CA SER A 210 15.84 10.40 20.10
C SER A 210 14.84 9.75 19.16
N CYS A 211 13.99 10.54 18.51
CA CYS A 211 13.08 10.04 17.50
C CYS A 211 13.81 9.39 16.32
N ALA A 212 14.85 10.04 15.84
CA ALA A 212 15.68 9.52 14.75
C ALA A 212 16.34 8.19 15.16
N ALA A 213 16.70 8.00 16.42
CA ALA A 213 17.24 6.73 16.92
C ALA A 213 16.23 5.56 16.91
N MET A 214 14.93 5.82 16.77
CA MET A 214 13.94 4.77 16.51
C MET A 214 14.01 4.25 15.07
N LEU A 215 14.54 5.05 14.13
CA LEU A 215 14.65 4.69 12.73
C LEU A 215 15.89 3.79 12.49
N PRO A 216 15.74 2.67 11.76
CA PRO A 216 16.86 1.84 11.37
C PRO A 216 17.91 2.65 10.59
N GLY A 217 19.19 2.47 10.94
CA GLY A 217 20.31 3.13 10.25
C GLY A 217 20.75 4.47 10.85
N PHE A 218 20.02 5.05 11.80
CA PHE A 218 20.46 6.27 12.48
C PHE A 218 21.48 5.99 13.59
N ALA A 219 21.21 5.03 14.48
CA ALA A 219 22.04 4.76 15.65
C ALA A 219 23.27 3.89 15.37
N TYR A 220 23.20 3.02 14.34
CA TYR A 220 24.30 2.14 13.96
C TYR A 220 25.00 2.74 12.73
N GLY A 221 26.04 3.53 12.98
CA GLY A 221 26.81 4.33 12.00
C GLY A 221 27.59 3.54 10.94
N ASN A 222 26.95 2.56 10.30
CA ASN A 222 27.36 1.94 9.04
C ASN A 222 26.16 1.13 8.54
N ALA A 223 25.28 1.76 7.77
CA ALA A 223 24.68 1.02 6.68
C ALA A 223 25.84 0.64 5.76
N SER A 224 26.37 -0.58 5.91
CA SER A 224 27.32 -1.14 4.94
C SER A 224 26.76 -0.86 3.55
N ALA A 225 27.59 -0.41 2.62
CA ALA A 225 27.16 -0.03 1.26
C ALA A 225 26.32 -1.12 0.54
N ASP A 226 26.37 -2.37 1.02
CA ASP A 226 25.57 -3.51 0.56
C ASP A 226 24.12 -3.58 1.12
N ASN A 227 23.75 -2.77 2.12
CA ASN A 227 22.40 -2.70 2.69
C ASN A 227 21.63 -1.43 2.27
N ALA A 228 22.25 -0.54 1.49
CA ALA A 228 21.63 0.69 0.99
C ALA A 228 20.41 0.42 0.09
N GLU A 229 20.36 -0.75 -0.57
CA GLU A 229 19.23 -1.15 -1.42
C GLU A 229 17.99 -1.67 -0.64
N ARG A 230 18.08 -1.82 0.70
CA ARG A 230 16.93 -2.22 1.55
C ARG A 230 16.40 -1.08 2.43
N GLN A 231 16.92 0.14 2.29
CA GLN A 231 16.47 1.26 3.13
C GLN A 231 15.09 1.73 2.68
N ARG A 232 14.08 1.38 3.48
CA ARG A 232 12.80 2.08 3.48
C ARG A 232 13.09 3.57 3.62
N ALA A 233 12.40 4.41 2.85
CA ALA A 233 12.41 5.84 3.11
C ALA A 233 12.09 6.08 4.60
N ALA A 234 12.67 7.11 5.20
CA ALA A 234 12.51 7.41 6.61
C ALA A 234 12.12 8.88 6.80
N SER A 235 11.09 9.13 7.60
CA SER A 235 10.61 10.48 7.88
C SER A 235 10.22 10.66 9.34
N ILE A 236 10.41 11.88 9.83
CA ILE A 236 9.98 12.32 11.15
C ILE A 236 8.95 13.43 10.98
N VAL A 237 7.84 13.34 11.71
CA VAL A 237 6.88 14.44 11.84
C VAL A 237 7.03 15.01 13.25
N LEU A 238 7.60 16.20 13.36
CA LEU A 238 7.92 16.87 14.62
C LEU A 238 6.87 17.91 14.97
N ALA A 239 6.19 17.73 16.10
CA ALA A 239 5.28 18.71 16.66
C ALA A 239 5.90 19.46 17.85
N THR A 240 6.02 20.78 17.75
CA THR A 240 6.58 21.67 18.81
C THR A 240 6.20 23.13 18.56
N ASP A 241 6.26 23.96 19.60
CA ASP A 241 6.16 25.43 19.55
C ASP A 241 7.52 26.13 19.35
N ASN A 242 8.61 25.37 19.36
CA ASN A 242 10.00 25.86 19.33
C ASN A 242 10.39 26.78 20.50
N VAL A 243 9.79 26.58 21.68
CA VAL A 243 10.11 27.33 22.90
C VAL A 243 11.06 26.51 23.79
N VAL A 244 12.36 26.60 23.52
CA VAL A 244 13.39 25.86 24.29
C VAL A 244 13.62 26.52 25.66
N SER A 245 13.52 25.73 26.73
CA SER A 245 13.80 26.18 28.10
C SER A 245 14.80 25.24 28.77
N GLY A 246 16.09 25.50 28.54
CA GLY A 246 17.18 24.69 29.09
C GLY A 246 18.43 24.74 28.20
N LYS A 247 19.38 23.85 28.48
CA LYS A 247 20.56 23.64 27.64
C LYS A 247 20.44 22.29 26.95
N PRO A 248 20.02 22.25 25.67
CA PRO A 248 19.95 20.98 24.94
C PRO A 248 21.36 20.45 24.66
N THR A 249 21.46 19.14 24.47
CA THR A 249 22.72 18.50 24.06
C THR A 249 22.98 18.76 22.59
N TYR A 250 21.92 18.70 21.78
CA TYR A 250 21.89 19.05 20.37
C TYR A 250 20.99 20.25 20.17
N THR A 251 21.47 21.25 19.44
CA THR A 251 20.59 22.29 18.89
C THR A 251 19.66 21.69 17.84
N LEU A 252 18.55 22.38 17.55
CA LEU A 252 17.63 21.96 16.49
C LEU A 252 18.37 21.81 15.14
N ASP A 253 19.19 22.78 14.77
CA ASP A 253 19.97 22.74 13.52
C ASP A 253 20.97 21.56 13.50
N GLU A 254 21.64 21.26 14.60
CA GLU A 254 22.51 20.08 14.70
C GLU A 254 21.73 18.78 14.53
N ALA A 255 20.56 18.67 15.17
CA ALA A 255 19.69 17.50 15.03
C ALA A 255 19.16 17.33 13.59
N LEU A 256 18.77 18.43 12.93
CA LEU A 256 18.35 18.44 11.52
C LEU A 256 19.51 18.10 10.57
N ASN A 257 20.73 18.49 10.90
CA ASN A 257 21.93 18.09 10.15
C ASN A 257 22.22 16.59 10.29
N LEU A 258 22.08 16.03 11.50
CA LEU A 258 22.29 14.59 11.74
C LEU A 258 21.25 13.73 11.01
N THR A 259 19.98 14.12 11.08
CA THR A 259 18.90 13.42 10.37
C THR A 259 19.08 13.49 8.85
N LYS A 260 19.49 14.65 8.31
CA LYS A 260 19.82 14.81 6.90
C LYS A 260 20.97 13.91 6.44
N GLN A 261 22.01 13.75 7.26
CA GLN A 261 23.12 12.83 6.97
C GLN A 261 22.67 11.37 6.90
N ALA A 262 21.66 10.99 7.69
CA ALA A 262 21.05 9.68 7.68
C ALA A 262 19.94 9.52 6.62
N GLN A 263 19.77 10.49 5.71
CA GLN A 263 18.69 10.54 4.70
C GLN A 263 17.27 10.47 5.31
N ILE A 264 17.11 10.99 6.53
CA ILE A 264 15.82 11.12 7.20
C ILE A 264 15.30 12.52 6.97
N THR A 265 14.07 12.65 6.47
CA THR A 265 13.43 13.96 6.32
C THR A 265 12.65 14.32 7.58
N VAL A 266 12.68 15.58 8.01
CA VAL A 266 11.94 16.05 9.18
C VAL A 266 10.93 17.10 8.74
N ASP A 267 9.65 16.78 8.85
CA ASP A 267 8.54 17.71 8.62
C ASP A 267 8.10 18.31 9.97
N GLY A 268 7.83 19.61 10.01
CA GLY A 268 7.47 20.36 11.21
C GLY A 268 5.99 20.67 11.28
N LEU A 269 5.37 20.40 12.43
CA LEU A 269 4.01 20.78 12.78
C LEU A 269 4.07 21.74 13.97
N PHE A 270 3.58 22.95 13.79
CA PHE A 270 3.55 23.93 14.87
C PHE A 270 2.47 23.56 15.91
N SER A 271 2.87 23.43 17.18
CA SER A 271 2.00 23.12 18.32
C SER A 271 1.90 24.33 19.26
N GLY A 272 1.18 25.37 18.86
CA GLY A 272 1.10 26.62 19.62
C GLY A 272 -0.03 27.55 19.18
N PRO A 273 -0.26 28.66 19.90
CA PRO A 273 -1.34 29.59 19.59
C PRO A 273 -1.12 30.25 18.22
N LYS A 274 -2.21 30.48 17.48
CA LYS A 274 -2.17 31.12 16.16
C LYS A 274 -1.46 32.48 16.16
N GLN A 275 -1.54 33.21 17.27
CA GLN A 275 -0.89 34.50 17.45
C GLN A 275 0.64 34.37 17.42
N SER A 276 1.17 33.24 17.87
CA SER A 276 2.61 32.97 17.92
C SER A 276 3.19 32.41 16.61
N GLU A 277 2.37 32.22 15.57
CA GLU A 277 2.89 31.80 14.26
C GLU A 277 3.83 32.84 13.62
N ALA A 278 3.61 34.12 13.93
CA ALA A 278 4.44 35.23 13.46
C ALA A 278 5.66 35.51 14.35
N ASP A 279 5.79 34.80 15.48
CA ASP A 279 6.88 35.03 16.43
C ASP A 279 8.23 34.59 15.83
N GLU A 280 9.31 35.26 16.26
CA GLU A 280 10.66 35.01 15.76
C GLU A 280 11.09 33.54 15.98
N THR A 281 10.67 32.92 17.09
CA THR A 281 10.94 31.51 17.41
C THR A 281 10.29 30.56 16.40
N THR A 282 9.04 30.82 16.04
CA THR A 282 8.30 30.03 15.06
C THR A 282 8.84 30.21 13.65
N GLN A 283 9.23 31.45 13.28
CA GLN A 283 9.85 31.70 11.98
C GLN A 283 11.24 31.05 11.86
N LYS A 284 12.02 31.01 12.94
CA LYS A 284 13.27 30.24 13.00
C LYS A 284 13.01 28.75 12.83
N PHE A 285 12.00 28.20 13.49
CA PHE A 285 11.63 26.80 13.34
C PHE A 285 11.26 26.47 11.89
N LYS A 286 10.37 27.28 11.30
CA LYS A 286 9.99 27.17 9.89
C LYS A 286 11.21 27.19 8.98
N SER A 287 12.08 28.19 9.15
CA SER A 287 13.27 28.35 8.31
C SER A 287 14.23 27.16 8.44
N ALA A 288 14.40 26.62 9.65
CA ALA A 288 15.24 25.45 9.89
C ALA A 288 14.67 24.19 9.20
N ILE A 289 13.37 23.95 9.31
CA ILE A 289 12.71 22.82 8.65
C ILE A 289 12.81 22.94 7.11
N GLU A 290 12.45 24.11 6.56
CA GLU A 290 12.47 24.35 5.11
C GLU A 290 13.89 24.29 4.51
N ALA A 291 14.91 24.78 5.24
CA ALA A 291 16.31 24.68 4.82
C ALA A 291 16.81 23.22 4.73
N HIS A 292 16.17 22.30 5.44
CA HIS A 292 16.45 20.87 5.42
C HIS A 292 15.48 20.09 4.51
N HIS A 293 14.73 20.76 3.63
CA HIS A 293 13.74 20.19 2.72
C HIS A 293 12.52 19.55 3.40
N GLY A 294 12.29 19.87 4.67
CA GLY A 294 11.05 19.54 5.37
C GLY A 294 9.92 20.48 5.03
N VAL A 295 8.68 20.04 5.24
CA VAL A 295 7.49 20.89 5.17
C VAL A 295 7.18 21.44 6.55
N PHE A 296 6.90 22.74 6.63
CA PHE A 296 6.38 23.36 7.84
C PHE A 296 4.87 23.58 7.73
N LEU A 297 4.13 23.11 8.73
CA LEU A 297 2.68 23.21 8.82
C LEU A 297 2.28 23.99 10.06
N THR A 298 1.26 24.81 9.90
CA THR A 298 0.58 25.46 11.03
C THR A 298 -0.89 25.07 11.03
N GLN A 299 -1.48 25.06 12.22
CA GLN A 299 -2.90 24.75 12.39
C GLN A 299 -3.80 25.83 11.75
N SER A 300 -3.35 27.09 11.67
CA SER A 300 -4.17 28.18 11.13
C SER A 300 -4.18 28.28 9.60
N ASN A 301 -3.12 27.83 8.92
CA ASN A 301 -2.97 28.07 7.49
C ASN A 301 -3.90 27.25 6.60
N GLY A 302 -4.63 26.26 7.15
CA GLY A 302 -5.50 25.40 6.34
C GLY A 302 -4.75 24.67 5.21
N ALA A 303 -3.41 24.65 5.25
CA ALA A 303 -2.57 23.71 4.51
C ALA A 303 -2.95 22.34 5.05
N SER A 304 -3.90 21.73 4.37
CA SER A 304 -4.63 20.59 4.88
C SER A 304 -3.64 19.48 5.17
N VAL A 305 -3.91 18.66 6.18
CA VAL A 305 -3.15 17.42 6.43
C VAL A 305 -2.93 16.65 5.13
N SER A 306 -3.88 16.72 4.19
CA SER A 306 -3.75 16.18 2.84
C SER A 306 -2.64 16.77 1.97
N SER A 307 -2.20 18.03 2.12
CA SER A 307 -1.01 18.53 1.43
C SER A 307 0.27 17.94 2.00
N LEU A 308 0.34 17.72 3.32
CA LEU A 308 1.46 17.00 3.92
C LEU A 308 1.46 15.54 3.46
N VAL A 309 0.32 14.86 3.52
CA VAL A 309 0.17 13.50 2.97
C VAL A 309 0.62 13.47 1.52
N LYS A 310 0.17 14.43 0.70
CA LYS A 310 0.51 14.50 -0.72
C LYS A 310 2.00 14.77 -0.97
N GLU A 311 2.65 15.58 -0.15
CA GLU A 311 4.09 15.83 -0.27
C GLU A 311 4.90 14.62 0.21
N ILE A 312 4.49 14.02 1.33
CA ILE A 312 5.04 12.77 1.85
C ILE A 312 4.86 11.64 0.81
N GLU A 313 3.74 11.60 0.10
CA GLU A 313 3.44 10.62 -0.95
C GLU A 313 4.10 10.98 -2.30
N SER A 314 4.27 12.24 -2.67
CA SER A 314 4.96 12.61 -3.92
C SER A 314 6.42 12.17 -3.89
N ARG A 315 7.06 12.25 -2.71
CA ARG A 315 8.40 11.73 -2.45
C ARG A 315 8.49 10.20 -2.63
N ARG A 316 7.39 9.45 -2.46
CA ARG A 316 7.29 7.99 -2.72
C ARG A 316 7.53 7.64 -4.19
N ASN A 317 7.10 8.50 -5.11
CA ASN A 317 6.95 8.15 -6.52
C ASN A 317 8.24 8.22 -7.34
N HIS A 318 9.31 8.82 -6.82
CA HIS A 318 10.57 8.94 -7.56
C HIS A 318 11.54 7.75 -7.36
N GLU A 319 11.32 6.88 -6.37
CA GLU A 319 12.23 5.75 -6.09
C GLU A 319 11.63 4.35 -6.31
N ASN A 320 10.29 4.20 -6.42
CA ASN A 320 9.64 2.90 -6.20
C ASN A 320 8.84 2.29 -7.38
N GLU A 321 8.86 2.86 -8.59
CA GLU A 321 8.17 2.25 -9.75
C GLU A 321 8.68 0.84 -10.10
N SER A 322 9.92 0.49 -9.74
CA SER A 322 10.50 -0.83 -9.99
C SER A 322 10.00 -1.90 -9.01
N SER A 323 9.73 -1.53 -7.76
CA SER A 323 9.29 -2.45 -6.69
C SER A 323 7.81 -2.82 -6.81
N ASN A 324 7.01 -1.96 -7.46
CA ASN A 324 5.59 -2.18 -7.73
C ASN A 324 5.30 -3.39 -8.66
N LYS A 325 6.35 -4.00 -9.23
CA LYS A 325 6.26 -5.21 -10.06
C LYS A 325 6.47 -6.52 -9.29
N ALA A 326 6.91 -6.48 -8.04
CA ALA A 326 7.28 -7.66 -7.27
C ALA A 326 6.11 -8.33 -6.52
N ALA A 327 4.96 -7.66 -6.40
CA ALA A 327 3.80 -8.12 -5.62
C ALA A 327 2.57 -8.47 -6.51
N MET A 328 2.80 -9.06 -7.68
CA MET A 328 1.71 -9.62 -8.48
C MET A 328 1.46 -11.07 -8.08
N VAL A 329 0.25 -11.36 -7.62
CA VAL A 329 -0.19 -12.73 -7.28
C VAL A 329 -1.12 -13.25 -8.38
N ASP A 330 -0.87 -14.48 -8.82
CA ASP A 330 -1.73 -15.15 -9.80
C ASP A 330 -3.13 -15.38 -9.21
N ALA A 331 -4.18 -14.90 -9.88
CA ALA A 331 -5.58 -15.02 -9.44
C ALA A 331 -6.39 -15.90 -10.41
N PRO A 332 -6.18 -17.23 -10.41
CA PRO A 332 -6.78 -18.13 -11.39
C PRO A 332 -8.31 -18.29 -11.27
N GLY A 333 -8.91 -17.86 -10.15
CA GLY A 333 -10.34 -17.66 -9.95
C GLY A 333 -11.28 -18.69 -10.59
N TRP A 334 -12.40 -18.21 -11.13
CA TRP A 334 -13.43 -18.99 -11.83
C TRP A 334 -12.98 -19.61 -13.17
N TRP A 335 -11.86 -19.15 -13.73
CA TRP A 335 -11.34 -19.64 -15.01
C TRP A 335 -10.91 -21.11 -14.96
N THR A 336 -10.33 -21.55 -13.84
CA THR A 336 -9.96 -22.96 -13.61
C THR A 336 -11.19 -23.87 -13.59
N LEU A 337 -12.25 -23.43 -12.91
CA LEU A 337 -13.53 -24.15 -12.83
C LEU A 337 -14.21 -24.23 -14.20
N ALA A 338 -14.21 -23.12 -14.96
CA ALA A 338 -14.74 -23.12 -16.32
C ALA A 338 -13.99 -24.11 -17.24
N LEU A 339 -12.66 -24.14 -17.19
CA LEU A 339 -11.85 -25.09 -17.96
C LEU A 339 -12.17 -26.55 -17.59
N ALA A 340 -12.29 -26.85 -16.29
CA ALA A 340 -12.62 -28.19 -15.81
C ALA A 340 -13.99 -28.67 -16.32
N ILE A 341 -15.01 -27.81 -16.29
CA ILE A 341 -16.35 -28.12 -16.80
C ILE A 341 -16.31 -28.39 -18.31
N VAL A 342 -15.65 -27.53 -19.08
CA VAL A 342 -15.55 -27.69 -20.55
C VAL A 342 -14.89 -29.01 -20.92
N LEU A 343 -13.82 -29.40 -20.22
CA LEU A 343 -13.14 -30.68 -20.43
C LEU A 343 -14.04 -31.88 -20.07
N MET A 344 -14.81 -31.81 -18.98
CA MET A 344 -15.75 -32.88 -18.63
C MET A 344 -16.85 -33.05 -19.68
N VAL A 345 -17.43 -31.95 -20.17
CA VAL A 345 -18.46 -31.98 -21.22
C VAL A 345 -17.88 -32.55 -22.52
N TRP A 346 -16.66 -32.15 -22.87
CA TRP A 346 -15.95 -32.69 -24.03
C TRP A 346 -15.70 -34.20 -23.92
N LEU A 347 -15.24 -34.69 -22.77
CA LEU A 347 -15.04 -36.12 -22.53
C LEU A 347 -16.34 -36.93 -22.64
N ALA A 348 -17.46 -36.39 -22.13
CA ALA A 348 -18.77 -37.04 -22.25
C ALA A 348 -19.23 -37.13 -23.73
N LEU A 349 -19.00 -36.07 -24.52
CA LEU A 349 -19.29 -36.05 -25.95
C LEU A 349 -18.41 -37.01 -26.74
N ALA A 350 -17.10 -37.03 -26.46
CA ALA A 350 -16.14 -37.94 -27.08
C ALA A 350 -16.49 -39.41 -26.77
N TRP A 351 -16.88 -39.69 -25.53
CA TRP A 351 -17.34 -41.02 -25.13
C TRP A 351 -18.62 -41.44 -25.84
N ARG A 352 -19.58 -40.52 -25.99
CA ARG A 352 -20.82 -40.74 -26.74
C ARG A 352 -20.60 -40.90 -28.24
N LEU A 353 -19.57 -40.27 -28.80
CA LEU A 353 -19.16 -40.43 -30.21
C LEU A 353 -18.46 -41.76 -30.49
N ARG A 354 -17.85 -42.38 -29.48
CA ARG A 354 -17.16 -43.69 -29.58
C ARG A 354 -18.12 -44.88 -29.47
N ARG A 355 -19.28 -44.68 -28.83
CA ARG A 355 -20.34 -45.69 -28.67
C ARG A 355 -21.32 -45.63 -29.84
#